data_AF-G5BZR4-F1
#
_entry.id   AF-G5BZR4-F1
#
_cell.length_a   1.000
_cell.length_b   1.000
_cell.length_c   1.000
_cell.angle_alpha   90.00
_cell.angle_beta   90.00
_cell.angle_gamma   90.00
#
_symmetry.space_group_name_H-M   'P 1'
#
loop_
_entity.id
_entity.type
_entity.pdbx_description
1 polymer ?
#
loop_
_entity_poly.entity_id
_entity_poly.type
_entity_poly.pdbx_seq_one_letter_code
_entity_poly.pdbx_strand_id
1 'polypeptide(L)'
;MVLKYFSLYIEENLMDGGDLPSVTDIRRHQLYFLQWLKSDKDLMMLFNDDTFQVNFYRDHTKIIICSQNEEYLLTYINEHRISTTLRLTTLLMSGCSLELKNRMEYALNMLLQRCN
;
A
#
# COMPACT_ATOMS: atom_id res chain seq x y z
N MET A 1 23.99 9.11 10.49
CA MET A 1 23.68 10.50 10.08
C MET A 1 22.54 10.53 9.07
N VAL A 2 22.62 9.79 7.97
CA VAL A 2 21.59 9.73 6.91
C VAL A 2 20.21 9.26 7.40
N LEU A 3 20.11 8.16 8.17
CA LEU A 3 18.81 7.68 8.67
C LEU A 3 18.10 8.70 9.57
N LYS A 4 18.86 9.38 10.44
CA LYS A 4 18.32 10.44 11.30
C LYS A 4 17.81 11.62 10.48
N TYR A 5 18.52 11.98 9.41
CA TYR A 5 18.07 13.02 8.48
C TYR A 5 16.74 12.65 7.82
N PHE A 6 16.60 11.42 7.29
CA PHE A 6 15.33 10.97 6.73
C PHE A 6 14.19 10.98 7.76
N SER A 7 14.45 10.52 8.98
CA SER A 7 13.45 10.53 10.06
C SER A 7 12.94 11.94 10.36
N LEU A 8 13.85 12.89 10.56
CA LEU A 8 13.50 14.29 10.85
C LEU A 8 12.78 14.94 9.67
N TYR A 9 13.26 14.70 8.45
CA TYR A 9 12.62 15.25 7.25
C TYR A 9 11.19 14.74 7.09
N ILE A 10 10.94 13.45 7.29
CA ILE A 10 9.60 12.84 7.20
C ILE A 10 8.69 13.44 8.28
N GLU A 11 9.16 13.53 9.51
CA GLU A 11 8.40 14.06 10.65
C GLU A 11 8.01 15.54 10.47
N GLU A 12 8.91 16.36 9.93
CA GLU A 12 8.69 17.81 9.79
C GLU A 12 7.93 18.20 8.51
N ASN A 13 8.02 17.42 7.42
CA ASN A 13 7.59 17.87 6.10
C ASN A 13 6.46 17.03 5.48
N LEU A 14 6.16 15.85 6.00
CA LEU A 14 5.19 14.93 5.41
C LEU A 14 3.98 14.72 6.33
N MET A 15 2.81 14.51 5.71
CA MET A 15 1.58 14.16 6.40
C MET A 15 1.28 12.67 6.24
N ASP A 16 0.60 12.08 7.23
CA ASP A 16 0.16 10.69 7.19
C ASP A 16 -0.69 10.37 5.95
N GLY A 17 -0.40 9.22 5.34
CA GLY A 17 -0.96 8.84 4.04
C GLY A 17 -2.41 8.35 4.06
N GLY A 18 -3.00 8.11 5.23
CA GLY A 18 -4.34 7.57 5.45
C GLY A 18 -4.72 7.59 6.93
N ASP A 19 -5.94 7.19 7.27
CA ASP A 19 -6.52 7.24 8.62
C ASP A 19 -6.41 5.91 9.41
N LEU A 20 -5.61 4.96 8.93
CA LEU A 20 -5.48 3.65 9.57
C LEU A 20 -4.79 3.78 10.94
N PRO A 21 -5.35 3.21 12.02
CA PRO A 21 -4.77 3.35 13.36
C PRO A 21 -3.38 2.70 13.44
N SER A 22 -2.48 3.34 14.18
CA SER A 22 -1.16 2.79 14.46
C SER A 22 -1.29 1.52 15.32
N VAL A 23 -0.98 0.36 14.73
CA VAL A 23 -0.91 -0.92 15.46
C VAL A 23 0.51 -1.13 15.94
N THR A 24 0.75 -0.90 17.22
CA THR A 24 1.99 -1.29 17.90
C THR A 24 1.92 -2.74 18.35
N ASP A 25 2.07 -3.67 17.42
CA ASP A 25 2.26 -5.07 17.78
C ASP A 25 3.75 -5.35 18.00
N ILE A 26 4.15 -5.36 19.28
CA ILE A 26 5.54 -5.51 19.75
C ILE A 26 6.18 -6.83 19.27
N ARG A 27 5.37 -7.78 18.77
CA ARG A 27 5.80 -9.10 18.30
C ARG A 27 5.90 -9.24 16.78
N ARG A 28 5.57 -8.21 16.01
CA ARG A 28 5.74 -8.28 14.55
C ARG A 28 7.22 -8.19 14.19
N HIS A 29 7.64 -9.09 13.31
CA HIS A 29 8.97 -9.05 12.71
C HIS A 29 9.23 -7.65 12.11
N GLN A 30 10.47 -7.19 12.21
CA GLN A 30 10.84 -5.87 11.70
C GLN A 30 10.58 -5.79 10.19
N LEU A 31 9.68 -4.89 9.79
CA LEU A 31 9.37 -4.63 8.39
C LEU A 31 10.51 -3.86 7.72
N TYR A 32 10.87 -4.26 6.50
CA TYR A 32 11.81 -3.55 5.65
C TYR A 32 11.42 -3.64 4.17
N PHE A 33 11.83 -2.64 3.40
CA PHE A 33 11.62 -2.61 1.96
C PHE A 33 12.45 -3.69 1.26
N LEU A 34 11.80 -4.55 0.49
CA LEU A 34 12.48 -5.41 -0.47
C LEU A 34 12.77 -4.65 -1.77
N GLN A 35 11.78 -3.89 -2.26
CA GLN A 35 11.88 -3.22 -3.54
C GLN A 35 10.87 -2.07 -3.64
N TRP A 36 11.19 -1.11 -4.50
CA TRP A 36 10.26 -0.09 -4.96
C TRP A 36 10.45 0.16 -6.45
N LEU A 37 9.36 0.54 -7.13
CA LEU A 37 9.35 0.96 -8.52
C LEU A 37 8.58 2.26 -8.62
N LYS A 38 9.18 3.27 -9.24
CA LYS A 38 8.56 4.57 -9.47
C LYS A 38 8.25 4.75 -10.94
N SER A 39 7.03 5.19 -11.22
CA SER A 39 6.60 5.67 -12.54
C SER A 39 6.29 7.18 -12.48
N ASP A 40 5.83 7.76 -13.58
CA ASP A 40 5.30 9.12 -13.59
C ASP A 40 3.94 9.25 -12.89
N LYS A 41 3.26 8.12 -12.63
CA LYS A 41 1.90 8.07 -12.10
C LYS A 41 1.84 7.61 -10.65
N ASP A 42 2.81 6.84 -10.19
CA ASP A 42 2.73 6.12 -8.93
C ASP A 42 4.09 5.68 -8.38
N LEU A 43 4.06 5.28 -7.10
CA LEU A 43 5.12 4.56 -6.41
C LEU A 43 4.59 3.20 -5.95
N MET A 44 5.18 2.12 -6.47
CA MET A 44 4.97 0.75 -6.02
C MET A 44 6.05 0.35 -5.02
N MET A 45 5.66 -0.36 -3.96
CA MET A 45 6.51 -0.80 -2.86
C MET A 45 6.17 -2.24 -2.46
N LEU A 46 7.21 -3.03 -2.19
CA LEU A 46 7.10 -4.39 -1.69
C LEU A 46 7.97 -4.58 -0.44
N PHE A 47 7.39 -5.20 0.59
CA PHE A 47 8.01 -5.44 1.89
C PHE A 47 8.31 -6.93 2.10
N ASN A 48 9.11 -7.23 3.12
CA ASN A 48 9.59 -8.58 3.41
C ASN A 48 8.55 -9.56 3.97
N ASP A 49 7.40 -9.05 4.39
CA ASP A 49 6.24 -9.81 4.87
C ASP A 49 5.17 -10.00 3.78
N ASP A 50 5.55 -9.80 2.52
CA ASP A 50 4.67 -9.79 1.36
C ASP A 50 3.61 -8.67 1.37
N THR A 51 3.74 -7.67 2.24
CA THR A 51 2.95 -6.44 2.11
C THR A 51 3.32 -5.72 0.82
N PHE A 52 2.30 -5.40 0.04
CA PHE A 52 2.42 -4.73 -1.24
C PHE A 52 1.62 -3.43 -1.22
N GLN A 53 2.22 -2.33 -1.68
CA GLN A 53 1.58 -1.01 -1.66
C GLN A 53 1.82 -0.24 -2.95
N VAL A 54 0.78 0.43 -3.45
CA VAL A 54 0.87 1.36 -4.59
C VAL A 54 0.26 2.70 -4.17
N ASN A 55 1.03 3.78 -4.36
CA ASN A 55 0.62 5.15 -4.08
C ASN A 55 0.48 5.94 -5.38
N PHE A 56 -0.74 6.36 -5.72
CA PHE A 56 -1.01 7.14 -6.94
C PHE A 56 -0.83 8.64 -6.68
N TYR A 57 -0.10 9.32 -7.56
CA TYR A 57 0.27 10.73 -7.33
C TYR A 57 -0.85 11.71 -7.63
N ARG A 58 -1.64 11.44 -8.67
CA ARG A 58 -2.62 12.39 -9.21
C ARG A 58 -3.78 12.69 -8.26
N ASP A 59 -4.26 11.66 -7.57
CA ASP A 59 -5.46 11.73 -6.71
C ASP A 59 -5.19 11.27 -5.27
N HIS A 60 -3.91 11.03 -4.95
CA HIS A 60 -3.45 10.61 -3.63
C HIS A 60 -4.05 9.29 -3.10
N THR A 61 -4.71 8.52 -3.97
CA THR A 61 -5.27 7.21 -3.61
C THR A 61 -4.17 6.16 -3.43
N LYS A 62 -4.48 5.12 -2.65
CA LYS A 62 -3.52 4.03 -2.36
C LYS A 62 -4.20 2.68 -2.36
N ILE A 63 -3.48 1.66 -2.81
CA ILE A 63 -3.83 0.26 -2.59
C ILE A 63 -2.76 -0.35 -1.71
N ILE A 64 -3.17 -1.05 -0.67
CA ILE A 64 -2.30 -1.88 0.18
C ILE A 64 -2.88 -3.29 0.17
N ILE A 65 -2.06 -4.29 -0.09
CA ILE A 65 -2.41 -5.71 0.01
C ILE A 65 -1.47 -6.34 1.03
N CYS A 66 -2.01 -7.08 1.97
CA CYS A 66 -1.23 -7.81 2.96
C CYS A 66 -1.91 -9.14 3.32
N SER A 67 -1.14 -10.03 3.94
CA SER A 67 -1.66 -11.27 4.51
C SER A 67 -1.77 -11.12 6.04
N GLN A 68 -2.95 -11.40 6.58
CA GLN A 68 -3.20 -11.43 8.02
C GLN A 68 -3.98 -12.68 8.38
N ASN A 69 -3.45 -13.49 9.30
CA ASN A 69 -4.08 -14.75 9.74
C ASN A 69 -4.46 -15.67 8.57
N GLU A 70 -3.56 -15.84 7.60
CA GLU A 70 -3.76 -16.64 6.37
C GLU A 70 -4.83 -16.10 5.41
N GLU A 71 -5.34 -14.90 5.64
CA GLU A 71 -6.27 -14.21 4.74
C GLU A 71 -5.62 -13.01 4.07
N TYR A 72 -5.85 -12.85 2.76
CA TYR A 72 -5.44 -11.65 2.04
C TYR A 72 -6.45 -10.52 2.22
N LEU A 73 -5.94 -9.37 2.64
CA LEU A 73 -6.69 -8.13 2.80
C LEU A 73 -6.23 -7.10 1.77
N LEU A 74 -7.19 -6.33 1.24
CA LEU A 74 -6.94 -5.14 0.44
C LEU A 74 -7.46 -3.93 1.20
N THR A 75 -6.59 -2.97 1.48
CA THR A 75 -6.97 -1.65 1.97
C THR A 75 -6.89 -0.64 0.84
N TYR A 76 -8.03 -0.02 0.53
CA TYR A 76 -8.09 1.12 -0.37
C TYR A 76 -8.14 2.41 0.46
N ILE A 77 -7.24 3.35 0.17
CA ILE A 77 -7.28 4.70 0.73
C ILE A 77 -7.72 5.63 -0.40
N ASN A 78 -8.85 6.29 -0.22
CA ASN A 78 -9.43 7.17 -1.24
C ASN A 78 -8.80 8.58 -1.21
N GLU A 79 -9.29 9.46 -2.10
CA GLU A 79 -8.83 10.86 -2.23
C GLU A 79 -9.04 11.70 -0.95
N HIS A 80 -9.99 11.29 -0.10
CA HIS A 80 -10.26 11.92 1.20
C HIS A 80 -9.44 11.31 2.33
N ARG A 81 -8.47 10.43 2.02
CA ARG A 81 -7.61 9.70 2.98
C ARG A 81 -8.37 8.73 3.88
N ILE A 82 -9.60 8.37 3.52
CA ILE A 82 -10.42 7.39 4.24
C ILE A 82 -10.01 6.00 3.78
N SER A 83 -9.66 5.14 4.73
CA SER A 83 -9.32 3.75 4.49
C SER A 83 -10.56 2.85 4.50
N THR A 84 -10.59 1.89 3.57
CA THR A 84 -11.58 0.82 3.53
C THR A 84 -10.84 -0.50 3.31
N THR A 85 -10.93 -1.41 4.27
CA THR A 85 -10.28 -2.71 4.22
C THR A 85 -11.29 -3.80 3.89
N LEU A 86 -10.99 -4.59 2.87
CA LEU A 86 -11.83 -5.66 2.34
C LEU A 86 -11.03 -6.95 2.24
N ARG A 87 -11.67 -8.09 2.50
CA ARG A 87 -11.07 -9.39 2.19
C ARG A 87 -11.05 -9.58 0.68
N LEU A 88 -9.96 -10.10 0.12
CA LEU A 88 -9.91 -10.42 -1.30
C LEU A 88 -10.98 -11.44 -1.71
N THR A 89 -11.33 -12.36 -0.80
CA THR A 89 -12.43 -13.31 -1.01
C THR A 89 -13.79 -12.61 -1.15
N THR A 90 -14.04 -11.56 -0.38
CA THR A 90 -15.26 -10.74 -0.52
C THR A 90 -15.27 -9.99 -1.84
N LEU A 91 -14.13 -9.41 -2.25
CA LEU A 91 -13.99 -8.75 -3.55
C LEU A 91 -14.25 -9.71 -4.72
N LEU A 92 -13.78 -10.96 -4.60
CA LEU A 92 -14.00 -12.00 -5.61
C LEU A 92 -15.50 -12.34 -5.76
N MET A 93 -16.24 -12.40 -4.65
CA MET A 93 -17.65 -12.81 -4.65
C MET A 93 -18.61 -11.68 -4.99
N SER A 94 -18.33 -10.45 -4.54
CA SER A 94 -19.26 -9.32 -4.64
C SER A 94 -18.83 -8.27 -5.66
N GLY A 95 -17.61 -8.38 -6.19
CA GLY A 95 -17.02 -7.36 -7.05
C GLY A 95 -16.61 -6.10 -6.29
N CYS A 96 -16.32 -5.04 -7.04
CA CYS A 96 -15.97 -3.72 -6.51
C CYS A 96 -16.32 -2.61 -7.51
N SER A 97 -16.10 -1.36 -7.11
CA SER A 97 -16.22 -0.24 -8.03
C SER A 97 -15.26 -0.39 -9.21
N LEU A 98 -15.65 0.12 -10.37
CA LEU A 98 -14.79 0.15 -11.57
C LEU A 98 -13.47 0.86 -11.28
N GLU A 99 -13.51 1.89 -10.45
CA GLU A 99 -12.36 2.65 -10.00
C GLU A 99 -11.33 1.77 -9.27
N LEU A 100 -11.78 1.01 -8.27
CA LEU A 100 -10.91 0.10 -7.51
C LEU A 100 -10.39 -1.02 -8.41
N LYS A 101 -11.25 -1.56 -9.27
CA LYS A 101 -10.87 -2.58 -10.26
C LYS A 101 -9.72 -2.12 -11.15
N ASN A 102 -9.85 -0.93 -11.76
CA ASN A 102 -8.82 -0.38 -12.65
C ASN A 102 -7.48 -0.19 -11.93
N ARG A 103 -7.52 0.23 -10.66
CA ARG A 103 -6.32 0.38 -9.83
C ARG A 103 -5.68 -0.97 -9.48
N MET A 104 -6.47 -2.00 -9.19
CA MET A 104 -5.96 -3.35 -8.97
C MET A 104 -5.31 -3.93 -10.23
N GLU A 105 -5.95 -3.78 -11.39
CA GLU A 105 -5.37 -4.21 -12.67
C GLU A 105 -4.05 -3.49 -12.98
N TYR A 106 -4.01 -2.18 -12.71
CA TYR A 106 -2.78 -1.40 -12.85
C TYR A 106 -1.68 -1.90 -11.90
N ALA A 107 -2.01 -2.10 -10.63
CA ALA A 107 -1.06 -2.59 -9.63
C ALA A 107 -0.53 -4.00 -9.96
N LEU A 108 -1.38 -4.87 -10.51
CA LEU A 108 -0.97 -6.18 -11.02
C LEU A 108 0.02 -6.04 -12.18
N ASN A 109 -0.24 -5.16 -13.15
CA ASN A 109 0.68 -4.93 -14.26
C ASN A 109 2.05 -4.44 -13.78
N MET A 110 2.09 -3.56 -12.79
CA MET A 110 3.33 -3.11 -12.14
C MET A 110 4.10 -4.26 -11.49
N LEU A 111 3.39 -5.19 -10.84
CA LEU A 111 4.00 -6.40 -10.28
C LEU A 111 4.52 -7.34 -11.37
N LEU A 112 3.80 -7.52 -12.47
CA LEU A 112 4.23 -8.40 -13.56
C LEU A 112 5.45 -7.86 -14.31
N GLN A 113 5.57 -6.53 -14.44
CA GLN A 113 6.79 -5.91 -15.00
C GLN A 113 8.06 -6.23 -14.20
N ARG A 114 7.93 -6.62 -12.93
CA ARG A 114 9.06 -7.08 -12.10
C ARG A 114 9.54 -8.48 -12.48
N CYS A 115 8.66 -9.33 -12.99
CA CYS A 115 8.97 -10.73 -13.30
C CYS A 115 9.67 -10.92 -14.65
N ASN A 116 9.85 -9.83 -15.41
CA ASN A 116 10.57 -9.78 -16.68
C ASN A 116 11.90 -9.04 -16.51
#